data_AF-A0A9W8B8U7-F1
#
_entry.id   AF-A0A9W8B8U7-F1
#
_cell.length_a   1.000
_cell.length_b   1.000
_cell.length_c   1.000
_cell.angle_alpha   90.00
_cell.angle_beta   90.00
_cell.angle_gamma   90.00
#
_symmetry.space_group_name_H-M   'P 1'
#
loop_
_entity.id
_entity.type
_entity.pdbx_description
1 polymer ?
#
loop_
_entity_poly.entity_id
_entity_poly.type
_entity_poly.pdbx_seq_one_letter_code
_entity_poly.pdbx_strand_id
1 'polypeptide(L)'
;MSHDPGTLSVYVAGGLAALGMVGAAVWYLIRDHSRHHDLKVLRHRVHEYMRQFQEIRNESNTIEHDTLGPLLPHFTPGTEDAAYLVGNQKHVDNALNYASELLLRQLEAMDGVPVRRVLDPLNPAQLAHRGQRDGSAYQVSDEQHAALAKLKEKRRHLARHINKQLAQVDEMTRQFKAVLAGHA
;
A
#
# COMPACT_ATOMS: atom_id res chain seq x y z
N MET A 1 18.36 48.29 59.02
CA MET A 1 17.86 46.99 58.51
C MET A 1 18.45 46.81 57.12
N SER A 2 19.55 46.08 57.03
CA SER A 2 20.28 45.80 55.78
C SER A 2 19.61 44.64 55.06
N HIS A 3 19.06 44.89 53.88
CA HIS A 3 18.65 43.81 52.97
C HIS A 3 19.92 43.20 52.35
N ASP A 4 20.20 41.94 52.68
CA ASP A 4 21.30 41.18 52.07
C ASP A 4 21.06 41.01 50.56
N PRO A 5 21.98 41.46 49.69
CA PRO A 5 21.83 41.35 48.23
C PRO A 5 21.98 39.91 47.70
N GLY A 6 22.43 38.97 48.55
CA GLY A 6 22.65 37.57 48.17
C GLY A 6 21.37 36.76 47.95
N THR A 7 20.27 37.10 48.63
CA THR A 7 19.00 36.34 48.54
C THR A 7 18.19 36.68 47.30
N LEU A 8 18.22 37.93 46.82
CA LEU A 8 17.50 38.34 45.60
C LEU A 8 18.04 37.66 44.32
N SER A 9 19.35 37.37 44.26
CA SER A 9 19.94 36.71 43.08
C SER A 9 19.52 35.23 42.95
N VAL A 10 19.31 34.56 44.09
CA VAL A 10 18.89 33.14 44.14
C VAL A 10 17.43 32.98 43.69
N TYR A 11 16.54 33.93 44.03
CA TYR A 11 15.14 33.89 43.58
C TYR A 11 14.99 34.19 42.09
N VAL A 12 15.79 35.11 41.54
CA VAL A 12 15.77 35.43 40.09
C VAL A 12 16.37 34.28 39.27
N ALA A 13 17.48 33.69 39.71
CA ALA A 13 18.09 32.52 39.08
C ALA A 13 17.19 31.27 39.18
N GLY A 14 16.55 31.03 40.33
CA GLY A 14 15.60 29.94 40.53
C GLY A 14 14.33 30.09 39.70
N GLY A 15 13.80 31.32 39.56
CA GLY A 15 12.64 31.62 38.73
C GLY A 15 12.92 31.42 37.22
N LEU A 16 14.09 31.84 36.74
CA LEU A 16 14.50 31.61 35.35
C LEU A 16 14.76 30.12 35.05
N ALA A 17 15.34 29.36 35.98
CA ALA A 17 15.54 27.92 35.83
C ALA A 17 14.19 27.16 35.81
N ALA A 18 13.24 27.54 36.66
CA ALA A 18 11.90 26.96 36.67
C ALA A 18 11.13 27.26 35.37
N LEU A 19 11.22 28.49 34.85
CA LEU A 19 10.62 28.86 33.56
C LEU A 19 11.28 28.12 32.38
N GLY A 20 12.60 27.93 32.41
CA GLY A 20 13.31 27.12 31.41
C GLY A 20 12.89 25.65 31.43
N MET A 21 12.71 25.05 32.62
CA MET A 21 12.24 23.68 32.76
C MET A 21 10.78 23.50 32.32
N VAL A 22 9.90 24.46 32.64
CA VAL A 22 8.51 24.45 32.16
C VAL A 22 8.45 24.61 30.65
N GLY A 23 9.25 25.51 30.07
CA GLY A 23 9.34 25.68 28.61
C GLY A 23 9.81 24.40 27.91
N ALA A 24 10.83 23.72 28.45
CA ALA A 24 11.31 22.45 27.93
C ALA A 24 10.27 21.32 28.06
N ALA A 25 9.55 21.24 29.18
CA ALA A 25 8.50 20.26 29.39
C ALA A 25 7.30 20.47 28.45
N VAL A 26 6.86 21.72 28.26
CA VAL A 26 5.80 22.08 27.31
C VAL A 26 6.22 21.78 25.88
N TRP A 27 7.46 22.13 25.50
CA TRP A 27 8.00 21.80 24.18
C TRP A 27 8.06 20.29 23.95
N TYR A 28 8.49 19.51 24.96
CA TYR A 28 8.50 18.05 24.89
C TYR A 28 7.09 17.49 24.71
N LEU A 29 6.10 17.96 25.47
CA LEU A 29 4.70 17.51 25.36
C LEU A 29 4.08 17.84 24.00
N ILE A 30 4.35 19.03 23.44
CA ILE A 30 3.88 19.41 22.10
C ILE A 30 4.54 18.53 21.03
N ARG A 31 5.85 18.27 21.18
CA ARG A 31 6.61 17.40 20.26
C ARG A 31 6.16 15.94 20.34
N ASP A 32 5.88 15.46 21.53
CA ASP A 32 5.40 14.09 21.77
C ASP A 32 3.98 13.89 21.23
N HIS A 33 3.07 14.83 21.51
CA HIS A 33 1.71 14.80 20.98
C HIS A 33 1.67 14.85 19.45
N SER A 34 2.46 15.73 18.84
CA SER A 34 2.56 15.81 17.37
C SER A 34 3.14 14.53 16.76
N ARG A 35 4.18 13.93 17.37
CA ARG A 35 4.74 12.65 16.93
C ARG A 35 3.71 11.53 17.00
N HIS A 36 2.94 11.44 18.09
CA HIS A 36 1.89 10.44 18.25
C HIS A 36 0.75 10.62 17.24
N HIS A 37 0.36 11.86 16.96
CA HIS A 37 -0.62 12.18 15.93
C HIS A 37 -0.14 11.77 14.53
N ASP A 38 1.08 12.14 14.15
CA ASP A 38 1.66 11.81 12.84
C ASP A 38 1.78 10.29 12.67
N LEU A 39 2.24 9.57 13.69
CA LEU A 39 2.26 8.10 13.70
C LEU A 39 0.89 7.45 13.54
N LYS A 40 -0.18 8.08 14.05
CA LYS A 40 -1.55 7.58 13.91
C LYS A 40 -2.04 7.78 12.47
N VAL A 41 -1.79 8.94 11.88
CA VAL A 41 -2.12 9.23 10.47
C VAL A 41 -1.35 8.31 9.52
N LEU A 42 -0.05 8.12 9.75
CA LEU A 42 0.79 7.20 8.98
C LEU A 42 0.23 5.77 9.02
N ARG A 43 -0.05 5.26 10.22
CA ARG A 43 -0.63 3.93 10.39
C ARG A 43 -1.99 3.79 9.70
N HIS A 44 -2.82 4.82 9.76
CA HIS A 44 -4.12 4.83 9.09
C HIS A 44 -3.97 4.76 7.57
N ARG A 45 -3.13 5.61 6.95
CA ARG A 45 -2.87 5.55 5.50
C ARG A 45 -2.31 4.21 5.05
N VAL A 46 -1.34 3.68 5.80
CA VAL A 46 -0.77 2.35 5.51
C VAL A 46 -1.83 1.28 5.60
N HIS A 47 -2.70 1.33 6.61
CA HIS A 47 -3.81 0.39 6.75
C HIS A 47 -4.80 0.48 5.58
N GLU A 48 -5.15 1.70 5.16
CA GLU A 48 -6.03 1.95 4.01
C GLU A 48 -5.45 1.36 2.71
N TYR A 49 -4.18 1.64 2.40
CA TYR A 49 -3.54 1.08 1.20
C TYR A 49 -3.38 -0.45 1.28
N MET A 50 -3.09 -0.99 2.47
CA MET A 50 -3.09 -2.44 2.68
C MET A 50 -4.47 -3.06 2.46
N ARG A 51 -5.55 -2.36 2.85
CA ARG A 51 -6.94 -2.79 2.62
C ARG A 51 -7.25 -2.82 1.13
N GLN A 52 -6.89 -1.78 0.38
CA GLN A 52 -7.05 -1.74 -1.08
C GLN A 52 -6.29 -2.89 -1.76
N PHE A 53 -5.05 -3.17 -1.35
CA PHE A 53 -4.33 -4.34 -1.87
C PHE A 53 -4.98 -5.68 -1.51
N GLN A 54 -5.68 -5.75 -0.37
CA GLN A 54 -6.40 -6.96 0.01
C GLN A 54 -7.70 -7.12 -0.79
N GLU A 55 -8.41 -6.03 -1.08
CA GLU A 55 -9.59 -6.01 -1.96
C GLU A 55 -9.22 -6.51 -3.36
N ILE A 56 -8.17 -5.93 -3.97
CA ILE A 56 -7.65 -6.36 -5.28
C ILE A 56 -7.24 -7.84 -5.26
N ARG A 57 -6.60 -8.30 -4.18
CA ARG A 57 -6.24 -9.72 -4.03
C ARG A 57 -7.47 -10.61 -4.00
N ASN A 58 -8.50 -10.23 -3.24
CA ASN A 58 -9.72 -11.01 -3.13
C ASN A 58 -10.41 -11.09 -4.49
N GLU A 59 -10.52 -9.98 -5.22
CA GLU A 59 -11.07 -9.95 -6.58
C GLU A 59 -10.26 -10.83 -7.55
N SER A 60 -8.92 -10.77 -7.50
CA SER A 60 -8.07 -11.64 -8.32
C SER A 60 -8.26 -13.13 -8.01
N ASN A 61 -8.51 -13.48 -6.75
CA ASN A 61 -8.79 -14.86 -6.35
C ASN A 61 -10.19 -15.30 -6.79
N THR A 62 -11.17 -14.39 -6.76
CA THR A 62 -12.53 -14.66 -7.27
C THR A 62 -12.49 -14.97 -8.77
N ILE A 63 -11.70 -14.24 -9.56
CA ILE A 63 -11.53 -14.54 -10.99
C ILE A 63 -10.95 -15.94 -11.20
N GLU A 64 -9.90 -16.29 -10.45
CA GLU A 64 -9.30 -17.63 -10.50
C GLU A 64 -10.31 -18.71 -10.12
N HIS A 65 -11.05 -18.54 -9.03
CA HIS A 65 -11.97 -19.56 -8.55
C HIS A 65 -13.23 -19.71 -9.42
N ASP A 66 -13.85 -18.59 -9.80
CA ASP A 66 -15.18 -18.61 -10.42
C ASP A 66 -15.11 -18.67 -11.95
N THR A 67 -14.03 -18.17 -12.56
CA THR A 67 -13.88 -18.16 -14.02
C THR A 67 -12.87 -19.20 -14.51
N LEU A 68 -11.68 -19.26 -13.91
CA LEU A 68 -10.63 -20.19 -14.36
C LEU A 68 -10.81 -21.59 -13.78
N GLY A 69 -11.20 -21.70 -12.51
CA GLY A 69 -11.37 -22.94 -11.76
C GLY A 69 -12.20 -23.99 -12.49
N PRO A 70 -13.39 -23.66 -13.04
CA PRO A 70 -14.21 -24.61 -13.79
C PRO A 70 -13.56 -25.10 -15.08
N LEU A 71 -12.69 -24.29 -15.69
CA LEU A 71 -12.03 -24.61 -16.96
C LEU A 71 -10.77 -25.46 -16.77
N LEU A 72 -10.05 -25.30 -15.66
CA LEU A 72 -8.74 -25.95 -15.43
C LEU A 72 -8.70 -27.46 -15.65
N PRO A 73 -9.71 -28.26 -15.24
CA PRO A 73 -9.71 -29.70 -15.48
C PRO A 73 -9.61 -30.08 -16.96
N HIS A 74 -10.15 -29.23 -17.85
CA HIS A 74 -10.18 -29.47 -19.30
C HIS A 74 -8.86 -29.09 -20.01
N PHE A 75 -7.96 -28.39 -19.32
CA PHE A 75 -6.64 -27.98 -19.79
C PHE A 75 -5.49 -28.69 -19.04
N THR A 76 -5.83 -29.66 -18.19
CA THR A 76 -4.83 -30.41 -17.43
C THR A 76 -4.25 -31.53 -18.30
N PRO A 77 -2.91 -31.65 -18.42
CA PRO A 77 -2.28 -32.68 -19.24
C PRO A 77 -2.76 -34.08 -18.83
N GLY A 78 -3.25 -34.85 -19.80
CA GLY A 78 -3.76 -36.21 -19.60
C GLY A 78 -5.26 -36.33 -19.27
N THR A 79 -5.95 -35.21 -19.06
CA THR A 79 -7.43 -35.14 -18.97
C THR A 79 -8.03 -34.15 -19.97
N GLU A 80 -7.27 -33.82 -21.01
CA GLU A 80 -7.66 -32.88 -22.06
C GLU A 80 -8.95 -33.36 -22.74
N ASP A 81 -10.07 -32.75 -22.37
CA ASP A 81 -11.38 -33.06 -22.91
C ASP A 81 -11.64 -32.20 -24.15
N ALA A 82 -11.02 -32.59 -25.27
CA ALA A 82 -11.16 -31.89 -26.54
C ALA A 82 -12.63 -31.81 -26.99
N ALA A 83 -13.44 -32.83 -26.68
CA ALA A 83 -14.87 -32.83 -27.02
C ALA A 83 -15.62 -31.73 -26.26
N TYR A 84 -15.33 -31.55 -24.95
CA TYR A 84 -15.86 -30.43 -24.18
C TYR A 84 -15.42 -29.07 -24.75
N LEU A 85 -14.12 -28.91 -25.04
CA LEU A 85 -13.57 -27.64 -25.52
C LEU A 85 -14.17 -27.22 -26.88
N VAL A 86 -14.32 -28.17 -27.81
CA VAL A 86 -14.94 -27.92 -29.12
C VAL A 86 -16.44 -27.66 -28.97
N GLY A 87 -17.15 -28.46 -28.18
CA GLY A 87 -18.60 -28.30 -27.95
C GLY A 87 -18.97 -27.00 -27.24
N ASN A 88 -18.06 -26.45 -26.41
CA ASN A 88 -18.26 -25.23 -25.64
C ASN A 88 -17.39 -24.07 -26.12
N GLN A 89 -16.94 -24.08 -27.38
CA GLN A 89 -15.94 -23.15 -27.90
C GLN A 89 -16.21 -21.68 -27.51
N LYS A 90 -17.43 -21.19 -27.78
CA LYS A 90 -17.82 -19.80 -27.50
C LYS A 90 -17.79 -19.48 -26.00
N HIS A 91 -18.17 -20.43 -25.15
CA HIS A 91 -18.19 -20.23 -23.71
C HIS A 91 -16.76 -20.15 -23.17
N VAL A 92 -15.89 -21.07 -23.58
CA VAL A 92 -14.48 -21.12 -23.16
C VAL A 92 -13.74 -19.87 -23.63
N ASP A 93 -13.90 -19.46 -24.89
CA ASP A 93 -13.27 -18.25 -25.43
C ASP A 93 -13.71 -16.99 -24.66
N ASN A 94 -15.02 -16.83 -24.42
CA ASN A 94 -15.54 -15.70 -23.66
C ASN A 94 -15.01 -15.70 -22.22
N ALA A 95 -14.94 -16.85 -21.55
CA ALA A 95 -14.46 -16.94 -20.18
C ALA A 95 -12.96 -16.60 -20.07
N LEU A 96 -12.13 -17.07 -21.00
CA LEU A 96 -10.71 -16.74 -21.03
C LEU A 96 -10.46 -15.25 -21.33
N ASN A 97 -11.16 -14.69 -22.32
CA ASN A 97 -11.07 -13.26 -22.64
C ASN A 97 -11.54 -12.40 -21.46
N TYR A 98 -12.66 -12.76 -20.83
CA TYR A 98 -13.20 -12.06 -19.67
C TYR A 98 -12.25 -12.12 -18.47
N ALA A 99 -11.68 -13.28 -18.17
CA ALA A 99 -10.71 -13.43 -17.09
C ALA A 99 -9.46 -12.55 -17.33
N SER A 100 -8.93 -12.55 -18.55
CA SER A 100 -7.78 -11.71 -18.92
C SER A 100 -8.09 -10.21 -18.72
N GLU A 101 -9.25 -9.75 -19.20
CA GLU A 101 -9.66 -8.35 -19.05
C GLU A 101 -9.81 -7.96 -17.58
N LEU A 102 -10.45 -8.80 -16.76
CA LEU A 102 -10.60 -8.52 -15.33
C LEU A 102 -9.25 -8.48 -14.61
N LEU A 103 -8.33 -9.40 -14.91
CA LEU A 103 -7.00 -9.42 -14.29
C LEU A 103 -6.17 -8.18 -14.70
N LEU A 104 -6.29 -7.72 -15.93
CA LEU A 104 -5.66 -6.46 -16.37
C LEU A 104 -6.24 -5.25 -15.62
N ARG A 105 -7.56 -5.19 -15.42
CA ARG A 105 -8.19 -4.14 -14.59
C ARG A 105 -7.69 -4.17 -13.15
N GLN A 106 -7.39 -5.35 -12.59
CA GLN A 106 -6.78 -5.45 -11.25
C GLN A 106 -5.36 -4.89 -11.20
N LEU A 107 -4.57 -5.05 -12.27
CA LEU A 107 -3.25 -4.41 -12.37
C LEU A 107 -3.38 -2.89 -12.42
N GLU A 108 -4.34 -2.36 -13.19
CA GLU A 108 -4.63 -0.92 -13.25
C GLU A 108 -5.08 -0.37 -11.89
N ALA A 109 -5.99 -1.08 -11.19
CA ALA A 109 -6.44 -0.70 -9.86
C ALA A 109 -5.28 -0.67 -8.85
N MET A 110 -4.39 -1.67 -8.91
CA MET A 110 -3.18 -1.73 -8.10
C MET A 110 -2.22 -0.57 -8.40
N ASP A 111 -2.10 -0.18 -9.67
CA ASP A 111 -1.27 0.96 -10.07
C ASP A 111 -1.82 2.30 -9.59
N GLY A 112 -3.15 2.40 -9.50
CA GLY A 112 -3.87 3.54 -8.92
C GLY A 112 -3.62 3.77 -7.42
N VAL A 113 -3.11 2.78 -6.68
CA VAL A 113 -2.83 2.93 -5.24
C VAL A 113 -1.61 3.86 -5.03
N PRO A 114 -1.79 5.03 -4.40
CA PRO A 114 -0.75 6.06 -4.34
C PRO A 114 0.24 5.83 -3.19
N VAL A 115 0.94 4.69 -3.22
CA VAL A 115 1.88 4.23 -2.18
C VAL A 115 2.93 5.29 -1.79
N ARG A 116 3.33 6.17 -2.72
CA ARG A 116 4.31 7.24 -2.45
C ARG A 116 3.75 8.34 -1.54
N ARG A 117 2.43 8.54 -1.48
CA ARG A 117 1.78 9.55 -0.62
C ARG A 117 1.87 9.25 0.88
N VAL A 118 2.44 8.09 1.25
CA VAL A 118 2.85 7.80 2.63
C VAL A 118 3.99 8.72 3.09
N LEU A 119 4.77 9.26 2.14
CA LEU A 119 5.83 10.21 2.40
C LEU A 119 5.32 11.66 2.50
N ASP A 120 4.09 11.93 2.05
CA ASP A 120 3.53 13.28 2.09
C ASP A 120 3.45 13.75 3.54
N PRO A 121 3.74 15.03 3.81
CA PRO A 121 3.75 15.57 5.16
C PRO A 121 2.42 15.27 5.87
N LEU A 122 2.52 14.67 7.06
CA LEU A 122 1.38 14.18 7.84
C LEU A 122 0.64 15.33 8.53
N ASN A 123 1.28 16.51 8.63
CA ASN A 123 0.74 17.70 9.26
C ASN A 123 0.88 18.96 8.36
N PRO A 124 -0.23 19.57 7.92
CA PRO A 124 -0.20 20.80 7.12
C PRO A 124 0.30 22.04 7.90
N ALA A 125 0.28 22.04 9.25
CA ALA A 125 0.91 23.11 10.03
C ALA A 125 2.44 23.13 9.86
N GLN A 126 3.06 21.98 9.55
CA GLN A 126 4.48 21.91 9.21
C GLN A 126 4.78 22.50 7.81
N LEU A 127 3.81 22.51 6.90
CA LEU A 127 3.90 23.25 5.63
C LEU A 127 3.77 24.77 5.85
N ALA A 128 2.85 25.19 6.72
CA ALA A 128 2.57 26.61 6.96
C ALA A 128 3.68 27.35 7.73
N HIS A 129 4.36 26.71 8.68
CA HIS A 129 5.41 27.35 9.49
C HIS A 129 6.83 27.31 8.90
N ARG A 130 7.06 26.60 7.78
CA ARG A 130 8.41 26.37 7.22
C ARG A 130 8.61 26.81 5.78
N GLY A 131 7.64 27.49 5.17
CA GLY A 131 7.85 28.19 3.89
C GLY A 131 8.87 29.36 3.96
N GLN A 132 9.49 29.61 5.12
CA GLN A 132 10.35 30.78 5.35
C GLN A 132 11.78 30.48 5.86
N ARG A 133 12.15 29.24 6.16
CA ARG A 133 13.52 28.93 6.62
C ARG A 133 14.00 27.59 6.08
N ASP A 134 14.91 27.70 5.11
CA ASP A 134 15.87 26.71 4.64
C ASP A 134 15.34 25.45 3.94
N GLY A 135 15.96 25.15 2.80
CA GLY A 135 15.79 23.92 2.02
C GLY A 135 16.31 22.67 2.74
N SER A 136 15.88 22.45 3.98
CA SER A 136 16.11 21.20 4.69
C SER A 136 15.30 20.12 3.98
N ALA A 137 16.03 19.22 3.30
CA ALA A 137 15.52 17.99 2.74
C ALA A 137 14.53 17.34 3.72
N TYR A 138 13.38 16.90 3.22
CA TYR A 138 12.41 16.11 3.97
C TYR A 138 13.14 14.99 4.71
N GLN A 139 13.30 15.10 6.03
CA GLN A 139 13.69 13.97 6.85
C GLN A 139 12.47 13.08 6.97
N VAL A 140 12.30 12.24 5.95
CA VAL A 140 11.41 11.09 6.00
C VAL A 140 11.86 10.25 7.18
N SER A 141 10.95 9.95 8.11
CA SER A 141 11.31 9.13 9.26
C SER A 141 11.63 7.69 8.83
N ASP A 142 12.47 6.99 9.60
CA ASP A 142 12.73 5.56 9.37
C ASP A 142 11.43 4.75 9.34
N GLU A 143 10.42 5.17 10.10
CA GLU A 143 9.08 4.57 10.15
C GLU A 143 8.31 4.78 8.84
N GLN A 144 8.39 5.97 8.21
CA GLN A 144 7.81 6.23 6.90
C GLN A 144 8.51 5.45 5.79
N HIS A 145 9.85 5.34 5.86
CA HIS A 145 10.61 4.51 4.93
C HIS A 145 10.26 3.02 5.06
N ALA A 146 10.14 2.50 6.29
CA ALA A 146 9.73 1.13 6.57
C ALA A 146 8.30 0.86 6.08
N ALA A 147 7.37 1.80 6.34
CA ALA A 147 6.01 1.73 5.84
C ALA A 147 5.94 1.69 4.31
N LEU A 148 6.71 2.54 3.64
CA LEU A 148 6.81 2.56 2.18
C LEU A 148 7.38 1.25 1.64
N ALA A 149 8.44 0.71 2.26
CA ALA A 149 9.04 -0.55 1.87
C ALA A 149 8.03 -1.71 1.96
N LYS A 150 7.28 -1.79 3.08
CA LYS A 150 6.23 -2.79 3.29
C LYS A 150 5.13 -2.72 2.22
N LEU A 151 4.66 -1.51 1.89
CA LEU A 151 3.65 -1.33 0.84
C LEU A 151 4.18 -1.68 -0.55
N LYS A 152 5.43 -1.31 -0.87
CA LYS A 152 6.07 -1.71 -2.13
C LYS A 152 6.22 -3.21 -2.25
N GLU A 153 6.63 -3.88 -1.18
CA GLU A 153 6.73 -5.33 -1.12
C GLU A 153 5.37 -5.99 -1.36
N LYS A 154 4.33 -5.52 -0.67
CA LYS A 154 2.95 -6.01 -0.87
C LYS A 154 2.48 -5.83 -2.32
N ARG A 155 2.68 -4.64 -2.91
CA ARG A 155 2.37 -4.36 -4.32
C ARG A 155 3.10 -5.32 -5.27
N ARG A 156 4.40 -5.56 -5.05
CA ARG A 156 5.19 -6.51 -5.86
C ARG A 156 4.69 -7.95 -5.73
N HIS A 157 4.30 -8.38 -4.53
CA HIS A 157 3.73 -9.71 -4.34
C HIS A 157 2.41 -9.87 -5.07
N LEU A 158 1.53 -8.86 -4.98
CA LEU A 158 0.24 -8.88 -5.67
C LEU A 158 0.41 -8.84 -7.20
N ALA A 159 1.31 -8.00 -7.71
CA ALA A 159 1.65 -7.96 -9.13
C ALA A 159 2.13 -9.33 -9.65
N ARG A 160 3.02 -10.01 -8.90
CA ARG A 160 3.47 -11.36 -9.24
C ARG A 160 2.33 -12.38 -9.23
N HIS A 161 1.40 -12.27 -8.29
CA HIS A 161 0.23 -13.14 -8.22
C HIS A 161 -0.67 -12.96 -9.45
N ILE A 162 -1.04 -11.72 -9.78
CA ILE A 162 -1.89 -11.43 -10.94
C ILE A 162 -1.18 -11.81 -12.26
N ASN A 163 0.11 -11.52 -12.40
CA ASN A 163 0.88 -11.91 -13.59
C ASN A 163 0.96 -13.44 -13.76
N LYS A 164 1.00 -14.20 -12.65
CA LYS A 164 0.95 -15.66 -12.71
C LYS A 164 -0.41 -16.14 -13.24
N GLN A 165 -1.50 -15.53 -12.79
CA GLN A 165 -2.84 -15.85 -13.28
C GLN A 165 -2.99 -15.47 -14.77
N LEU A 166 -2.49 -14.31 -15.20
CA LEU A 166 -2.47 -13.92 -16.61
C LEU A 166 -1.70 -14.92 -17.47
N ALA A 167 -0.52 -15.35 -17.04
CA ALA A 167 0.27 -16.35 -17.76
C ALA A 167 -0.47 -17.70 -17.87
N GLN A 168 -1.28 -18.06 -16.86
CA GLN A 168 -2.13 -19.25 -16.90
C GLN A 168 -3.27 -19.10 -17.92
N VAL A 169 -3.92 -17.94 -17.98
CA VAL A 169 -4.94 -17.64 -18.99
C VAL A 169 -4.35 -17.68 -20.40
N ASP A 170 -3.16 -17.11 -20.60
CA ASP A 170 -2.46 -17.13 -21.89
C ASP A 170 -2.15 -18.57 -22.34
N GLU A 171 -1.70 -19.42 -21.41
CA GLU A 171 -1.42 -20.82 -21.70
C GLU A 171 -2.69 -21.61 -22.03
N MET A 172 -3.77 -21.44 -21.24
CA MET A 172 -5.07 -22.06 -21.54
C MET A 172 -5.60 -21.61 -22.91
N THR A 173 -5.44 -20.32 -23.23
CA THR A 173 -5.84 -19.77 -24.54
C THR A 173 -5.04 -20.39 -25.68
N ARG A 174 -3.74 -20.61 -25.49
CA ARG A 174 -2.88 -21.28 -26.48
C ARG A 174 -3.30 -22.72 -26.71
N GLN A 175 -3.51 -23.48 -25.63
CA GLN A 175 -3.97 -24.87 -25.71
C GLN A 175 -5.33 -24.97 -26.38
N PHE A 176 -6.25 -24.08 -26.02
CA PHE A 176 -7.58 -24.01 -26.62
C PHE A 176 -7.51 -23.79 -28.13
N LYS A 177 -6.71 -22.82 -28.59
CA LYS A 177 -6.50 -22.56 -30.02
C LYS A 177 -5.87 -23.75 -30.74
N ALA A 178 -4.95 -24.46 -30.10
CA ALA A 178 -4.34 -25.66 -30.67
C ALA A 178 -5.37 -26.80 -30.85
N VAL A 179 -6.23 -27.01 -29.84
CA VAL A 179 -7.33 -28.00 -29.93
C VAL A 179 -8.28 -27.65 -31.06
N LEU A 180 -8.71 -26.39 -31.17
CA LEU A 180 -9.60 -25.95 -32.25
C LEU A 180 -8.98 -26.11 -33.64
N ALA A 181 -7.69 -25.78 -33.79
CA ALA A 181 -6.99 -25.94 -35.06
C ALA A 181 -6.82 -27.41 -35.48
N GLY A 182 -6.73 -28.33 -34.53
CA GLY A 182 -6.66 -29.77 -34.80
C GLY A 182 -8.00 -30.41 -35.17
N HIS A 183 -9.13 -29.71 -34.99
CA HIS A 183 -10.48 -30.20 -35.27
C HIS A 183 -11.20 -29.42 -36.40
N ALA A 184 -10.55 -28.42 -36.98
CA ALA A 184 -11.03 -27.65 -38.12
C ALA A 184 -10.61 -28.28 -39.46
#